data_AF-A7NLT6-F1
#
_entry.id   AF-A7NLT6-F1
#
_cell.length_a   1.000
_cell.length_b   1.000
_cell.length_c   1.000
_cell.angle_alpha   90.00
_cell.angle_beta   90.00
_cell.angle_gamma   90.00
#
_symmetry.space_group_name_H-M   'P 1'
#
loop_
_entity.id
_entity.type
_entity.pdbx_description
1 polymer ?
#
loop_
_entity_poly.entity_id
_entity_poly.type
_entity_poly.pdbx_seq_one_letter_code
_entity_poly.pdbx_strand_id
1 'polypeptide(L)' 'MPLLEVLYAGEEPLQPERKRAFAREAVAIFQEVLGTPPGRLRLVIHHLHPDDSLGLLADDEADAEP' A
#
# COMPACT_ATOMS: atom_id res chain seq x y z
N MET A 1 -12.62 -14.97 6.28
CA MET A 1 -12.26 -14.27 5.02
C MET A 1 -11.13 -13.32 5.36
N PRO A 2 -9.94 -13.49 4.78
CA PRO A 2 -8.81 -12.63 5.08
C PRO A 2 -9.02 -11.22 4.51
N LEU A 3 -8.48 -10.24 5.21
CA LEU A 3 -8.36 -8.84 4.78
C LEU A 3 -6.88 -8.52 4.64
N LEU A 4 -6.51 -7.88 3.53
CA LEU A 4 -5.21 -7.27 3.31
C LEU A 4 -5.41 -5.78 3.07
N GLU A 5 -4.85 -4.96 3.95
CA GLU A 5 -4.77 -3.51 3.79
C GLU A 5 -3.34 -3.14 3.41
N VAL A 6 -3.19 -2.39 2.34
CA VAL A 6 -1.90 -1.85 1.90
C VAL A 6 -1.95 -0.35 2.04
N LEU A 7 -1.13 0.18 2.94
CA LEU A 7 -0.93 1.61 3.08
C LEU A 7 0.42 1.95 2.46
N TYR A 8 0.43 2.91 1.55
CA TYR A 8 1.67 3.45 0.99
C TYR A 8 1.56 4.97 0.87
N ALA A 9 2.66 5.64 1.17
CA ALA A 9 2.79 7.09 1.04
C ALA A 9 3.64 7.43 -0.19
N GLY A 10 3.29 8.52 -0.86
CA GLY A 10 4.05 9.05 -1.99
C GLY A 10 3.33 10.23 -2.63
N GLU A 11 4.05 11.07 -3.36
CA GLU A 11 3.49 12.26 -4.03
C GLU A 11 2.33 11.88 -4.97
N GLU A 12 2.58 10.92 -5.86
CA GLU A 12 1.60 10.47 -6.84
C GLU A 12 1.08 9.06 -6.55
N PRO A 13 -0.21 8.80 -6.78
CA PRO A 13 -0.76 7.46 -6.65
C PRO A 13 -0.15 6.49 -7.68
N LEU A 14 -0.06 5.21 -7.31
CA LEU A 14 0.34 4.17 -8.26
C LEU A 14 -0.66 4.06 -9.41
N GLN A 15 -0.13 3.85 -10.62
CA GLN A 15 -0.91 3.60 -11.82
C GLN A 15 -1.85 2.38 -11.65
N PRO A 16 -3.07 2.39 -12.22
CA PRO A 16 -4.04 1.31 -12.08
C PRO A 16 -3.49 -0.07 -12.46
N GLU A 17 -2.65 -0.16 -13.49
CA GLU A 17 -2.04 -1.40 -13.98
C GLU A 17 -1.16 -2.04 -12.91
N ARG A 18 -0.41 -1.22 -12.16
CA ARG A 18 0.46 -1.69 -11.08
C ARG A 18 -0.34 -2.19 -9.89
N LYS A 19 -1.43 -1.49 -9.53
CA LYS A 19 -2.38 -1.95 -8.49
C LYS A 19 -3.02 -3.28 -8.89
N ARG A 20 -3.40 -3.45 -10.17
CA ARG A 20 -3.94 -4.72 -10.70
C ARG A 20 -2.92 -5.86 -10.65
N ALA A 21 -1.67 -5.60 -11.02
CA ALA A 21 -0.60 -6.60 -10.95
C ALA A 21 -0.40 -7.08 -9.50
N PHE A 22 -0.29 -6.15 -8.56
CA PHE A 22 -0.19 -6.46 -7.13
C PHE A 22 -1.39 -7.29 -6.64
N ALA A 23 -2.62 -6.91 -7.00
CA ALA A 23 -3.82 -7.62 -6.57
C ALA A 23 -3.84 -9.09 -7.02
N ARG A 24 -3.36 -9.38 -8.24
CA ARG A 24 -3.27 -10.77 -8.74
C ARG A 24 -2.28 -11.60 -7.94
N GLU A 25 -1.10 -11.05 -7.68
CA GLU A 25 -0.06 -11.72 -6.88
C GLU A 25 -0.50 -11.94 -5.44
N ALA A 26 -1.14 -10.94 -4.81
CA ALA A 26 -1.69 -11.08 -3.46
C ALA A 26 -2.72 -12.22 -3.40
N VAL A 27 -3.64 -12.31 -4.37
CA VAL A 27 -4.60 -13.42 -4.42
C VAL A 27 -3.88 -14.77 -4.55
N ALA A 28 -2.86 -14.87 -5.42
CA ALA A 28 -2.10 -16.10 -5.60
C ALA A 28 -1.40 -16.54 -4.30
N ILE A 29 -0.73 -15.62 -3.60
CA ILE A 29 -0.07 -15.89 -2.30
C ILE A 29 -1.09 -16.37 -1.27
N PHE A 30 -2.23 -15.68 -1.14
CA PHE A 30 -3.26 -16.06 -0.17
C PHE A 30 -3.91 -17.41 -0.49
N GLN A 31 -4.01 -17.75 -1.77
CA GLN A 31 -4.48 -19.06 -2.20
C GLN A 31 -3.45 -20.15 -1.89
N GLU A 32 -2.18 -19.92 -2.19
CA GLU A 32 -1.10 -20.90 -2.00
C GLU A 32 -0.81 -21.18 -0.52
N VAL A 33 -0.64 -20.12 0.28
CA VAL A 33 -0.17 -20.25 1.66
C VAL A 33 -1.31 -20.54 2.63
N LEU A 34 -2.47 -19.91 2.44
CA LEU A 34 -3.60 -19.96 3.36
C LEU A 34 -4.79 -20.76 2.82
N GLY A 35 -4.70 -21.28 1.58
CA GLY A 35 -5.81 -21.99 0.94
C GLY A 35 -7.01 -21.08 0.66
N THR A 36 -6.82 -19.76 0.58
CA THR A 36 -7.92 -18.80 0.40
C THR A 36 -8.55 -18.98 -0.98
N PRO A 37 -9.87 -19.30 -1.08
CA PRO A 37 -10.49 -19.46 -2.38
C PRO A 37 -10.52 -18.14 -3.18
N PRO A 38 -10.47 -18.18 -4.53
CA PRO A 38 -10.62 -17.01 -5.36
C PRO A 38 -11.88 -16.19 -5.01
N GLY A 39 -11.73 -14.86 -5.00
CA GLY A 39 -12.82 -13.92 -4.66
C GLY A 39 -13.13 -13.78 -3.17
N ARG A 40 -12.40 -14.47 -2.27
CA ARG A 40 -12.60 -14.38 -0.81
C ARG A 40 -11.63 -13.44 -0.10
N LEU A 41 -10.51 -13.11 -0.73
CA LEU A 41 -9.58 -12.10 -0.23
C LEU A 41 -10.23 -10.72 -0.38
N ARG A 42 -10.35 -9.99 0.72
CA ARG A 42 -10.68 -8.56 0.71
C ARG A 42 -9.37 -7.78 0.65
N LEU A 43 -9.21 -6.95 -0.37
CA LEU A 43 -8.01 -6.14 -0.57
C LEU A 43 -8.41 -4.67 -0.64
N VAL A 44 -7.77 -3.84 0.18
CA VAL A 44 -7.89 -2.38 0.14
C VAL A 44 -6.51 -1.77 0.02
N ILE A 45 -6.35 -0.82 -0.91
CA ILE A 45 -5.08 -0.14 -1.16
C ILE A 45 -5.30 1.36 -0.91
N HIS A 46 -4.67 1.86 0.14
CA HIS A 46 -4.70 3.27 0.55
C HIS A 46 -3.43 3.96 0.06
N HIS A 47 -3.63 5.02 -0.72
CA HIS A 47 -2.60 5.99 -1.02
C HIS A 47 -2.70 7.11 0.00
N LEU A 48 -1.58 7.44 0.63
CA LEU A 48 -1.45 8.55 1.56
C LEU A 48 -0.56 9.63 0.93
N HIS A 49 -0.91 10.89 1.12
CA HIS A 49 0.02 11.97 0.84
C HIS A 49 1.24 11.84 1.77
N PRO A 50 2.46 12.26 1.39
CA PRO A 50 3.62 12.21 2.28
C PRO A 50 3.36 12.91 3.62
N ASP A 51 2.63 14.04 3.59
CA ASP A 51 2.19 14.81 4.77
C ASP A 51 1.15 14.09 5.65
N ASP A 52 0.57 12.97 5.19
CA ASP A 52 -0.26 12.10 6.05
C ASP A 52 0.58 10.97 6.65
N SER A 53 1.90 11.04 6.57
CA SER A 53 2.85 10.00 6.96
C SER A 53 4.13 10.59 7.55
N LEU A 54 5.25 9.86 7.51
CA LEU A 54 6.55 10.34 7.98
C LEU A 54 7.11 11.51 7.15
N GLY A 55 6.52 11.84 5.99
CA GLY A 55 6.87 13.02 5.21
C GLY A 55 6.70 14.33 5.99
N LEU A 56 5.85 14.33 7.03
CA LEU A 56 5.68 15.45 7.97
C LEU A 56 6.97 15.89 8.67
N LEU A 57 7.96 15.00 8.78
CA LEU A 57 9.22 15.30 9.47
C LEU A 57 10.28 15.89 8.53
N ALA A 58 10.01 15.96 7.22
CA ALA A 58 11.00 16.39 6.22
C ALA A 58 11.27 17.91 6.24
N ASP A 59 10.32 18.72 6.68
CA ASP A 59 10.49 20.18 6.79
C ASP A 59 11.32 20.60 8.02
N ASP A 60 11.36 19.77 9.07
CA ASP A 60 12.11 20.07 10.31
C ASP A 60 13.64 19.89 10.14
N GLU A 61 14.10 19.14 9.14
CA GLU A 61 15.54 18.93 8.89
C GLU A 61 16.18 20.08 8.08
N ALA A 62 15.40 20.90 7.37
CA ALA A 62 15.91 22.02 6.57
C ALA A 62 16.21 23.28 7.40
N ASP A 63 15.56 23.44 8.57
CA ASP A 63 15.78 24.55 9.50
C ASP A 63 16.83 24.23 10.59
N ALA A 64 17.44 23.03 10.52
CA ALA A 64 18.45 22.55 11.45
C ALA A 64 19.88 22.64 10.88
N GLU A 65 20.29 23.80 10.36
CA GLU A 65 21.71 24.16 10.25
C GLU A 65 22.01 25.44 11.05
N PRO A 66 23.05 25.44 11.93
CA PRO A 66 23.45 26.58 12.75
C PRO A 66 24.25 27.66 12.02
#